data_AF-A0A0F9D6R2-F1
#
_entry.id   AF-A0A0F9D6R2-F1
#
_cell.length_a   1.000
_cell.length_b   1.000
_cell.length_c   1.000
_cell.angle_alpha   90.00
_cell.angle_beta   90.00
_cell.angle_gamma   90.00
#
_symmetry.space_group_name_H-M   'P 1'
#
loop_
_entity.id
_entity.type
_entity.pdbx_description
1 polymer ?
#
loop_
_entity_poly.entity_id
_entity_poly.type
_entity_poly.pdbx_seq_one_letter_code
_entity_poly.pdbx_strand_id
1 'polypeptide(L)'
;IYTQGRELGVGAIGVAQRPRFIPQFVITECEWFMRFRLQKKDDRAYMAEFMGDEVTARIPASDPHGFYFYNVRWNEPIYVDRLRVGHGEGWGEFEEVIEEETT
;
A
#
# COMPACT_ATOMS: atom_id res chain seq x y z
N ILE A 1 2.83 -2.80 20.48
CA ILE A 1 3.20 -2.16 19.20
C ILE A 1 1.96 -1.94 18.33
N TYR A 2 1.22 -2.98 17.92
CA TYR A 2 0.12 -2.79 16.96
C TYR A 2 -1.05 -1.91 17.44
N THR A 3 -1.38 -1.88 18.73
CA THR A 3 -2.50 -1.08 19.25
C THR A 3 -2.08 0.24 19.90
N GLN A 4 -0.84 0.36 20.35
CA GLN A 4 -0.32 1.52 21.11
C GLN A 4 0.86 2.20 20.42
N GLY A 5 1.28 1.73 19.25
CA GLY A 5 2.47 2.23 18.56
C GLY A 5 2.35 3.71 18.24
N ARG A 6 1.16 4.17 17.83
CA ARG A 6 0.89 5.58 17.54
C ARG A 6 1.13 6.48 18.75
N GLU A 7 0.63 6.10 19.93
CA GLU A 7 0.79 6.86 21.17
C GLU A 7 2.25 6.93 21.62
N LEU A 8 3.00 5.87 21.35
CA LEU A 8 4.41 5.74 21.73
C LEU A 8 5.38 6.28 20.67
N GLY A 9 4.88 6.81 19.54
CA GLY A 9 5.72 7.23 18.41
C GLY A 9 6.49 6.09 17.73
N VAL A 10 6.01 4.84 17.86
CA VAL A 10 6.63 3.64 17.30
C VAL A 10 5.83 3.13 16.11
N GLY A 11 6.43 3.21 14.92
CA GLY A 11 5.91 2.59 13.70
C GLY A 11 6.16 1.08 13.64
N ALA A 12 5.33 0.37 12.89
CA ALA A 12 5.51 -1.05 12.60
C ALA A 12 5.30 -1.32 11.11
N ILE A 13 6.14 -2.19 10.55
CA ILE A 13 6.00 -2.69 9.18
C ILE A 13 5.96 -4.22 9.24
N GLY A 14 4.88 -4.78 8.72
CA GLY A 14 4.72 -6.22 8.54
C GLY A 14 4.84 -6.60 7.08
N VAL A 15 5.60 -7.66 6.77
CA VAL A 15 5.72 -8.22 5.43
C VAL A 15 5.40 -9.71 5.49
N ALA A 16 4.45 -10.17 4.68
CA ALA A 16 4.08 -11.57 4.63
C ALA A 16 3.70 -12.00 3.21
N GLN A 17 3.96 -13.27 2.89
CA GLN A 17 3.59 -13.86 1.59
C GLN A 17 2.12 -14.33 1.56
N ARG A 18 1.50 -14.56 2.73
CA ARG A 18 0.16 -15.12 2.90
C ARG A 18 -0.64 -14.23 3.84
N PRO A 19 -1.29 -13.16 3.34
CA PRO A 19 -1.92 -12.16 4.20
C PRO A 19 -3.02 -12.74 5.08
N ARG A 20 -3.73 -13.78 4.63
CA ARG A 20 -4.78 -14.47 5.42
C ARG A 20 -4.26 -15.11 6.71
N PHE A 21 -2.94 -15.32 6.85
CA PHE A 21 -2.36 -15.86 8.08
C PHE A 21 -1.91 -14.78 9.07
N ILE A 22 -2.00 -13.51 8.68
CA ILE A 22 -1.79 -12.39 9.60
C ILE A 22 -3.00 -12.36 10.55
N PRO A 23 -2.78 -12.29 11.88
CA PRO A 23 -3.88 -12.12 12.82
C PRO A 23 -4.71 -10.88 12.49
N GLN A 24 -6.04 -11.01 12.49
CA GLN A 24 -6.93 -9.95 12.03
C GLN A 24 -6.71 -8.63 12.77
N PHE A 25 -6.47 -8.66 14.08
CA PHE A 25 -6.20 -7.45 14.86
C PHE A 25 -4.93 -6.71 14.44
N VAL A 26 -4.00 -7.36 13.73
CA VAL A 26 -2.79 -6.69 13.22
C VAL A 26 -3.13 -5.94 11.94
N ILE A 27 -3.85 -6.59 11.01
CA ILE A 27 -4.17 -6.00 9.71
C ILE A 27 -5.20 -4.87 9.82
N THR A 28 -6.13 -4.93 10.78
CA THR A 28 -7.13 -3.88 11.00
C THR A 28 -6.54 -2.60 11.59
N GLU A 29 -5.37 -2.68 12.22
CA GLU A 29 -4.66 -1.52 12.78
C GLU A 29 -3.70 -0.88 11.76
N CYS A 30 -3.56 -1.47 10.56
CA CYS A 30 -2.71 -0.93 9.51
C CYS A 30 -3.39 0.26 8.82
N GLU A 31 -2.67 1.38 8.70
CA GLU A 31 -3.11 2.52 7.88
C GLU A 31 -2.65 2.43 6.42
N TRP A 32 -1.52 1.74 6.18
CA TRP A 32 -0.88 1.63 4.88
C TRP A 32 -0.80 0.18 4.45
N PHE A 33 -1.13 -0.07 3.19
CA PHE A 33 -1.11 -1.40 2.59
C PHE A 33 -0.34 -1.39 1.28
N MET A 34 0.54 -2.39 1.13
CA MET A 34 1.22 -2.69 -0.12
C MET A 34 0.92 -4.14 -0.50
N ARG A 35 0.24 -4.32 -1.63
CA ARG A 35 -0.14 -5.65 -2.12
C ARG A 35 0.56 -5.94 -3.42
N PHE A 36 1.56 -6.81 -3.32
CA PHE A 36 2.30 -7.37 -4.46
C PHE A 36 1.54 -8.56 -5.08
N ARG A 37 2.19 -9.24 -6.02
CA ARG A 37 1.58 -10.35 -6.77
C ARG A 37 1.17 -11.51 -5.84
N LEU A 38 -0.14 -11.74 -5.72
CA LEU A 38 -0.72 -12.87 -4.99
C LEU A 38 -1.39 -13.89 -5.94
N GLN A 39 -0.97 -15.14 -5.84
CA GLN A 39 -1.45 -16.22 -6.72
C GLN A 39 -2.80 -16.80 -6.28
N LYS A 40 -3.01 -16.98 -4.97
CA LYS A 40 -4.22 -17.57 -4.44
C LYS A 40 -5.36 -16.57 -4.47
N LYS A 41 -6.53 -17.01 -4.98
CA LYS A 41 -7.75 -16.18 -5.06
C LYS A 41 -8.16 -15.69 -3.67
N ASP A 42 -8.09 -16.58 -2.69
CA ASP A 42 -8.45 -16.30 -1.31
C ASP A 42 -7.60 -15.20 -0.66
N ASP A 43 -6.29 -15.18 -0.93
CA ASP A 43 -5.43 -14.12 -0.40
C ASP A 43 -5.74 -12.77 -1.08
N ARG A 44 -6.13 -12.77 -2.36
CA ARG A 44 -6.58 -11.55 -3.06
C ARG A 44 -7.91 -11.04 -2.52
N ALA A 45 -8.87 -11.94 -2.30
CA ALA A 45 -10.15 -11.60 -1.73
C ALA A 45 -10.00 -11.05 -0.31
N TYR A 46 -9.16 -11.68 0.51
CA TYR A 46 -8.86 -11.20 1.86
C TYR A 46 -8.27 -9.79 1.86
N MET A 47 -7.36 -9.46 0.94
CA MET A 47 -6.85 -8.09 0.84
C MET A 47 -7.91 -7.08 0.38
N ALA A 48 -8.89 -7.51 -0.43
CA ALA A 48 -9.97 -6.63 -0.89
C ALA A 48 -10.90 -6.18 0.24
N GLU A 49 -11.02 -6.98 1.31
CA GLU A 49 -11.75 -6.60 2.54
C GLU A 49 -11.16 -5.33 3.20
N PHE A 50 -9.90 -4.98 2.92
CA PHE A 50 -9.20 -3.83 3.51
C PHE A 50 -8.82 -2.75 2.51
N MET A 51 -8.62 -3.10 1.22
CA MET A 51 -8.09 -2.18 0.21
C MET A 51 -9.09 -1.84 -0.91
N GLY A 52 -10.27 -2.46 -0.95
CA GLY A 52 -11.23 -2.31 -2.06
C GLY A 52 -11.16 -3.43 -3.10
N ASP A 53 -12.21 -3.57 -3.91
CA ASP A 53 -12.39 -4.68 -4.85
C ASP A 53 -11.38 -4.67 -6.01
N GLU A 54 -10.76 -3.53 -6.30
CA GLU A 54 -9.76 -3.34 -7.34
C GLU A 54 -8.55 -4.25 -7.10
N VAL A 55 -8.21 -4.52 -5.83
CA VAL A 55 -7.08 -5.40 -5.49
C VAL A 55 -7.42 -6.89 -5.62
N THR A 56 -8.63 -7.27 -6.06
CA THR A 56 -8.92 -8.66 -6.42
C THR A 56 -8.26 -9.06 -7.75
N ALA A 57 -7.98 -8.08 -8.61
CA ALA A 57 -7.35 -8.27 -9.91
C ALA A 57 -5.92 -8.82 -9.77
N ARG A 58 -5.52 -9.68 -10.71
CA ARG A 58 -4.16 -10.18 -10.77
C ARG A 58 -3.25 -9.10 -11.31
N ILE A 59 -2.09 -8.95 -10.68
CA ILE A 59 -1.00 -8.13 -11.23
C ILE A 59 -0.55 -8.78 -12.55
N PRO A 60 -0.49 -8.01 -13.66
CA PRO A 60 -0.09 -8.53 -14.96
C PRO A 60 1.27 -9.22 -14.92
N ALA A 61 1.42 -10.32 -15.67
CA ALA A 61 2.71 -11.01 -15.77
C ALA A 61 3.77 -10.16 -16.49
N SER A 62 3.35 -9.19 -17.31
CA SER A 62 4.20 -8.19 -17.97
C SER A 62 4.77 -7.13 -17.02
N ASP A 63 4.24 -7.04 -15.79
CA ASP A 63 4.74 -6.16 -14.74
C ASP A 63 4.95 -6.94 -13.42
N PRO A 64 6.06 -7.67 -13.30
CA PRO A 64 6.33 -8.50 -12.12
C PRO A 64 6.60 -7.70 -10.85
N HIS A 65 6.85 -6.39 -10.96
CA HIS A 65 7.19 -5.51 -9.84
C HIS A 65 6.08 -4.53 -9.49
N GLY A 66 4.99 -4.48 -10.27
CA GLY A 66 3.83 -3.66 -9.93
C GLY A 66 3.18 -4.13 -8.63
N PHE A 67 2.52 -3.19 -7.95
CA PHE A 67 1.82 -3.43 -6.69
C PHE A 67 0.68 -2.44 -6.51
N TYR A 68 -0.28 -2.81 -5.67
CA TYR A 68 -1.29 -1.87 -5.19
C TYR A 68 -0.79 -1.20 -3.93
N PHE A 69 -0.95 0.12 -3.87
CA PHE A 69 -0.64 0.95 -2.72
C PHE A 69 -1.91 1.63 -2.23
N TYR A 70 -2.17 1.54 -0.93
CA TYR A 70 -3.41 2.05 -0.36
C TYR A 70 -3.15 2.64 1.02
N ASN A 71 -3.80 3.78 1.30
CA ASN A 71 -3.95 4.34 2.62
C ASN A 71 -5.43 4.32 3.00
N VAL A 72 -5.77 4.00 4.25
CA VAL A 72 -7.16 3.95 4.75
C VAL A 72 -7.94 5.26 4.60
N ARG A 73 -7.27 6.40 4.37
CA ARG A 73 -7.89 7.71 4.12
C ARG A 73 -8.18 7.97 2.63
N TRP A 74 -7.79 7.07 1.73
CA TRP A 74 -8.05 7.18 0.30
C TRP A 74 -9.35 6.44 -0.07
N ASN A 75 -9.99 6.91 -1.14
CA ASN A 75 -11.22 6.29 -1.65
C ASN A 75 -10.95 4.95 -2.34
N GLU A 76 -9.80 4.81 -2.99
CA GLU A 76 -9.44 3.65 -3.80
C GLU A 76 -7.92 3.38 -3.76
N PRO A 77 -7.48 2.13 -4.03
CA PRO A 77 -6.08 1.79 -4.08
C PRO A 77 -5.45 2.24 -5.40
N ILE A 78 -4.21 2.74 -5.33
CA ILE A 78 -3.45 3.12 -6.51
C ILE A 78 -2.63 1.92 -6.98
N TYR A 79 -2.75 1.56 -8.26
CA TYR A 79 -1.83 0.61 -8.88
C TYR A 79 -0.55 1.34 -9.31
N VAL A 80 0.58 0.97 -8.71
CA VAL A 80 1.90 1.46 -9.08
C VAL A 80 2.47 0.49 -10.11
N ASP A 81 2.53 0.95 -11.36
CA ASP A 81 3.26 0.26 -12.41
C ASP A 81 4.77 0.40 -12.17
N ARG A 82 5.56 -0.60 -12.60
CA ARG A 82 7.04 -0.62 -12.62
C ARG A 82 7.71 0.52 -11.84
N LEU A 83 8.32 0.22 -10.69
CA LEU A 83 9.13 1.20 -9.96
C LEU A 83 10.11 1.86 -10.94
N ARG A 84 9.83 3.12 -11.31
CA ARG A 84 10.75 3.94 -12.10
C ARG A 84 11.88 4.30 -11.15
N VAL A 85 12.86 3.42 -11.04
CA VAL A 85 14.09 3.72 -10.33
C VAL A 85 14.76 4.81 -11.14
N GLY A 86 14.67 6.05 -10.68
CA GLY A 86 15.54 7.11 -11.16
C GLY A 86 16.97 6.64 -10.89
N HIS A 87 17.65 6.13 -11.91
CA HIS A 87 19.08 5.88 -11.85
C HIS A 87 19.77 7.22 -11.74
N GLY A 88 19.89 7.78 -10.53
CA GLY A 88 20.91 8.75 -10.14
C GLY A 88 21.24 9.92 -11.09
N GLU A 89 20.32 10.35 -11.96
CA GLU A 89 20.45 11.55 -12.78
C GLU A 89 19.26 12.45 -12.47
N GLY A 90 19.44 13.30 -11.46
CA GLY A 90 18.48 14.32 -11.08
C GLY A 90 17.34 13.83 -10.21
N TRP A 91 17.38 14.16 -8.92
CA TRP A 91 16.14 14.46 -8.22
C TRP A 91 15.52 15.64 -8.96
N GLY A 92 14.53 15.38 -9.82
CA GLY A 92 13.74 16.44 -10.43
C GLY A 92 13.22 17.33 -9.31
N GLU A 93 13.35 18.65 -9.49
CA GLU A 93 12.83 19.66 -8.58
C GLU A 93 11.37 19.32 -8.26
N PHE A 94 11.09 19.03 -6.99
CA PHE A 94 9.71 19.03 -6.52
C PHE A 94 9.28 20.49 -6.56
N GLU A 95 8.41 20.86 -7.51
CA GLU A 95 7.73 22.15 -7.43
C GLU A 95 6.91 22.15 -6.13
N GLU A 96 7.33 23.00 -5.21
CA GLU A 96 6.61 23.29 -3.97
C GLU A 96 5.27 23.90 -4.38
N VAL A 97 4.19 23.10 -4.31
CA VAL A 97 2.84 23.64 -4.42
C VAL A 97 2.54 24.35 -3.11
N ILE A 98 2.84 25.65 -3.05
CA ILE A 98 2.35 26.52 -2.00
C ILE A 98 0.86 26.75 -2.29
N GLU A 99 -0.01 26.08 -1.54
CA GLU A 99 -1.42 26.47 -1.46
C GLU A 99 -1.50 27.84 -0.76
N GLU A 100 -1.71 28.91 -1.53
CA GLU A 100 -2.14 30.19 -0.96
C GLU A 100 -3.58 30.04 -0.46
N GLU A 101 -3.76 30.09 0.87
CA GLU A 101 -5.06 30.31 1.50
C GLU A 101 -5.63 31.65 1.04
N THR A 102 -6.51 31.63 0.05
CA THR A 102 -7.35 32.80 -0.28
C THR A 102 -8.41 32.98 0.82
N THR A 103 -8.29 34.11 1.52
CA THR A 103 -9.23 34.68 2.51
C THR A 103 -10.65 34.87 1.96
#